data_AF-A0A645EKC5-F1
#
_entry.id   AF-A0A645EKC5-F1
#
_cell.length_a   1.000
_cell.length_b   1.000
_cell.length_c   1.000
_cell.angle_alpha   90.00
_cell.angle_beta   90.00
_cell.angle_gamma   90.00
#
_symmetry.space_group_name_H-M   'P 1'
#
loop_
_entity.id
_entity.type
_entity.pdbx_description
1 polymer ?
#
loop_
_entity_poly.entity_id
_entity_poly.type
_entity_poly.pdbx_seq_one_letter_code
_entity_poly.pdbx_strand_id
1 'polypeptide(L)'
;MIYLVVCMARSGSDDTYLLRLFLQAGADVNYRDHEGNSVLHYAVEFPLFEEAVCMLVRFGAEINYKNHAGRTPLHDTVEYAPWLVPCLIECGADPLIADNEGKIPFDLYTEDDESIAKLLSARKSNQ
;
A
#
# COMPACT_ATOMS: atom_id res chain seq x y z
N MET A 1 1.08 16.98 -5.66
CA MET A 1 -0.18 16.50 -5.06
C MET A 1 0.06 15.32 -4.12
N ILE A 2 0.91 14.33 -4.49
CA ILE A 2 1.44 13.29 -3.56
C ILE A 2 2.03 13.86 -2.27
N TYR A 3 2.72 15.02 -2.35
CA TYR A 3 3.26 15.71 -1.17
C TYR A 3 2.22 15.94 -0.06
N LEU A 4 0.92 16.09 -0.36
CA LEU A 4 -0.07 16.29 0.69
C LEU A 4 -0.35 15.00 1.48
N VAL A 5 -0.46 13.83 0.83
CA VAL A 5 -0.62 12.55 1.53
C VAL A 5 0.63 12.22 2.35
N VAL A 6 1.82 12.52 1.82
CA VAL A 6 3.10 12.37 2.52
C VAL A 6 3.24 13.37 3.70
N CYS A 7 2.76 14.61 3.55
CA CYS A 7 2.79 15.60 4.64
C CYS A 7 1.84 15.26 5.79
N MET A 8 0.73 14.54 5.52
CA MET A 8 -0.23 14.14 6.55
C MET A 8 0.37 13.15 7.57
N ALA A 9 1.45 12.45 7.21
CA ALA A 9 2.13 11.53 8.10
C ALA A 9 2.94 12.21 9.23
N ARG A 10 3.08 13.54 9.20
CA ARG A 10 3.88 14.29 10.19
C ARG A 10 3.06 14.97 11.29
N SER A 11 1.74 15.11 11.17
CA SER A 11 0.94 15.95 12.08
C SER A 11 0.25 15.23 13.24
N GLY A 12 0.00 13.91 13.17
CA GLY A 12 -0.44 13.14 14.33
C GLY A 12 -1.81 13.50 14.88
N SER A 13 -2.76 13.95 14.05
CA SER A 13 -4.12 14.31 14.50
C SER A 13 -5.17 13.97 13.45
N ASP A 14 -5.97 12.92 13.68
CA ASP A 14 -7.23 12.58 12.96
C ASP A 14 -7.20 12.80 11.43
N ASP A 15 -6.06 12.48 10.81
CA ASP A 15 -5.67 12.92 9.46
C ASP A 15 -6.50 12.27 8.34
N THR A 16 -7.32 11.25 8.66
CA THR A 16 -8.26 10.63 7.72
C THR A 16 -9.35 11.59 7.25
N TYR A 17 -9.71 12.60 8.06
CA TYR A 17 -10.67 13.64 7.68
C TYR A 17 -10.18 14.48 6.49
N LEU A 18 -8.92 14.93 6.53
CA LEU A 18 -8.33 15.71 5.44
C LEU A 18 -8.18 14.87 4.17
N LEU A 19 -7.77 13.61 4.31
CA LEU A 19 -7.67 12.69 3.18
C LEU A 19 -9.03 12.53 2.50
N ARG A 20 -10.06 12.28 3.29
CA ARG A 20 -11.44 12.17 2.82
C ARG A 20 -11.92 13.45 2.13
N LEU A 21 -11.63 14.62 2.70
CA LEU A 21 -12.01 15.90 2.12
C LEU A 21 -11.35 16.12 0.75
N PHE A 22 -10.07 15.80 0.61
CA PHE A 22 -9.36 15.91 -0.67
C PHE A 22 -9.89 14.93 -1.71
N LEU A 23 -10.11 13.67 -1.34
CA LEU A 23 -10.69 12.66 -2.22
C LEU A 23 -12.10 13.08 -2.68
N GLN A 24 -12.93 13.62 -1.78
CA GLN A 24 -14.25 14.17 -2.12
C GLN A 24 -14.18 15.42 -3.01
N ALA A 25 -13.11 16.21 -2.90
CA ALA A 25 -12.87 17.37 -3.76
C ALA A 25 -12.35 17.00 -5.17
N GLY A 26 -12.25 15.70 -5.49
CA GLY A 26 -11.79 15.23 -6.80
C GLY A 26 -10.28 15.08 -6.91
N ALA A 27 -9.58 14.88 -5.79
CA ALA A 27 -8.17 14.52 -5.84
C ALA A 27 -7.96 13.23 -6.64
N ASP A 28 -6.94 13.23 -7.50
CA ASP A 28 -6.56 12.03 -8.25
C ASP A 28 -5.89 11.02 -7.33
N VAL A 29 -6.66 10.00 -6.94
CA VAL A 29 -6.22 8.90 -6.07
C VAL A 29 -5.15 8.02 -6.74
N ASN A 30 -5.09 8.02 -8.07
CA ASN A 30 -4.15 7.24 -8.86
C ASN A 30 -3.00 8.08 -9.40
N TYR A 31 -2.81 9.30 -8.86
CA TYR A 31 -1.65 10.11 -9.19
C TYR A 31 -0.35 9.34 -8.88
N ARG A 32 0.64 9.54 -9.75
CA ARG A 32 1.96 8.91 -9.68
C ARG A 32 3.04 9.97 -9.79
N ASP A 33 4.13 9.77 -9.06
CA ASP A 33 5.30 10.62 -9.16
C ASP A 33 6.21 10.24 -10.35
N HIS A 34 7.40 10.83 -10.42
CA HIS A 34 8.37 10.55 -11.49
C HIS A 34 8.98 9.15 -11.42
N GLU A 35 8.91 8.47 -10.27
CA GLU A 35 9.36 7.09 -10.07
C GLU A 35 8.21 6.08 -10.28
N GLY A 36 7.02 6.56 -10.64
CA GLY A 36 5.83 5.73 -10.79
C GLY A 36 5.22 5.31 -9.46
N ASN A 37 5.66 5.86 -8.33
CA ASN A 37 5.07 5.58 -7.03
C ASN A 37 3.67 6.19 -6.96
N SER A 38 2.68 5.33 -6.69
CA SER A 38 1.31 5.77 -6.42
C SER A 38 1.17 6.24 -4.98
N VAL A 39 0.03 6.88 -4.68
CA VAL A 39 -0.32 7.28 -3.31
C VAL A 39 -0.23 6.10 -2.32
N LEU A 40 -0.55 4.88 -2.75
CA LEU A 40 -0.46 3.69 -1.89
C LEU A 40 0.97 3.24 -1.60
N HIS A 41 1.94 3.50 -2.48
CA HIS A 41 3.36 3.21 -2.18
C HIS A 41 3.84 4.07 -1.00
N TYR A 42 3.39 5.33 -0.94
CA TYR A 42 3.71 6.22 0.19
C TYR A 42 2.88 5.97 1.44
N ALA A 43 1.62 5.53 1.30
CA ALA A 43 0.73 5.33 2.45
C ALA A 43 1.28 4.29 3.43
N VAL A 44 2.07 3.34 2.95
CA VAL A 44 2.59 2.20 3.75
C VAL A 44 3.91 2.51 4.45
N GLU A 45 4.59 3.61 4.09
CA GLU A 45 5.82 4.06 4.76
C GLU A 45 5.56 4.65 6.16
N PHE A 46 4.29 4.92 6.48
CA PHE A 46 3.92 5.62 7.70
C PHE A 46 3.00 4.78 8.59
N PRO A 47 3.24 4.73 9.92
CA PRO A 47 2.62 3.77 10.82
C PRO A 47 1.12 4.01 11.13
N LEU A 48 0.51 5.10 10.64
CA LEU A 48 -0.83 5.56 11.04
C LEU A 48 -1.94 5.32 9.99
N PHE A 49 -1.73 4.44 9.00
CA PHE A 49 -2.47 4.52 7.73
C PHE A 49 -3.36 3.31 7.37
N GLU A 50 -3.75 2.42 8.29
CA GLU A 50 -4.69 1.33 7.96
C GLU A 50 -6.02 1.87 7.38
N GLU A 51 -6.65 2.81 8.09
CA GLU A 51 -7.90 3.44 7.63
C GLU A 51 -7.68 4.25 6.33
N ALA A 52 -6.52 4.88 6.18
CA ALA A 52 -6.19 5.65 4.99
C ALA A 52 -6.03 4.76 3.76
N VAL A 53 -5.36 3.60 3.87
CA VAL A 53 -5.26 2.61 2.80
C VAL A 53 -6.65 2.12 2.40
N CYS A 54 -7.47 1.76 3.38
CA CYS A 54 -8.85 1.35 3.12
C CYS A 54 -9.66 2.42 2.39
N MET A 55 -9.53 3.70 2.79
CA MET A 55 -10.18 4.81 2.10
C MET A 55 -9.66 4.98 0.67
N LEU A 56 -8.35 5.00 0.46
CA LEU A 56 -7.76 5.14 -0.87
C LEU A 56 -8.30 4.06 -1.82
N VAL A 57 -8.32 2.80 -1.38
CA VAL A 57 -8.86 1.68 -2.16
C VAL A 57 -10.36 1.87 -2.43
N ARG A 58 -11.15 2.29 -1.43
CA ARG A 58 -12.59 2.62 -1.62
C ARG A 58 -12.84 3.73 -2.63
N PHE A 59 -11.92 4.67 -2.76
CA PHE A 59 -11.98 5.75 -3.76
C PHE A 59 -11.39 5.35 -5.12
N GLY A 60 -10.98 4.08 -5.29
CA GLY A 60 -10.52 3.54 -6.56
C GLY A 60 -9.01 3.54 -6.76
N ALA A 61 -8.23 3.60 -5.68
CA ALA A 61 -6.78 3.43 -5.76
C ALA A 61 -6.41 2.05 -6.32
N GLU A 62 -5.48 2.03 -7.27
CA GLU A 62 -4.96 0.81 -7.87
C GLU A 62 -3.97 0.11 -6.90
N ILE A 63 -4.49 -0.83 -6.10
CA ILE A 63 -3.73 -1.52 -5.05
C ILE A 63 -2.55 -2.37 -5.55
N ASN A 64 -2.61 -2.81 -6.81
CA ASN A 64 -1.60 -3.67 -7.44
C ASN A 64 -0.75 -2.93 -8.47
N TYR A 65 -0.81 -1.59 -8.51
CA TYR A 65 -0.02 -0.83 -9.45
C TYR A 65 1.48 -1.03 -9.20
N LYS A 66 2.26 -1.14 -10.27
CA LYS A 66 3.72 -1.32 -10.21
C LYS A 66 4.43 0.00 -10.47
N ASN A 67 5.30 0.44 -9.56
CA ASN A 67 6.21 1.56 -9.81
C ASN A 67 7.29 1.20 -10.86
N HIS A 68 8.22 2.11 -11.15
CA HIS A 68 9.28 1.87 -12.14
C HIS A 68 10.25 0.74 -11.77
N ALA A 69 10.40 0.41 -10.49
CA ALA A 69 11.14 -0.76 -10.02
C ALA A 69 10.33 -2.06 -10.14
N GLY A 70 9.07 -1.98 -10.56
CA GLY A 70 8.15 -3.11 -10.58
C GLY A 70 7.57 -3.44 -9.21
N ARG A 71 7.87 -2.68 -8.16
CA ARG A 71 7.31 -2.91 -6.83
C ARG A 71 5.84 -2.50 -6.82
N THR A 72 5.03 -3.28 -6.11
CA THR A 72 3.66 -2.92 -5.74
C THR A 72 3.66 -2.33 -4.32
N PRO A 73 2.60 -1.65 -3.87
CA PRO A 73 2.49 -1.19 -2.48
C PRO A 73 2.73 -2.30 -1.46
N LEU A 74 2.38 -3.55 -1.79
CA LEU A 74 2.61 -4.70 -0.91
C LEU A 74 4.10 -5.04 -0.76
N HIS A 75 4.94 -4.82 -1.77
CA HIS A 75 6.41 -4.97 -1.65
C HIS A 75 6.99 -3.95 -0.66
N ASP A 76 6.46 -2.73 -0.62
CA ASP A 76 6.94 -1.70 0.30
C ASP A 76 6.39 -1.95 1.71
N THR A 77 5.17 -2.49 1.80
CA THR A 77 4.53 -2.83 3.08
C THR A 77 5.32 -3.87 3.86
N VAL A 78 5.82 -4.93 3.20
CA VAL A 78 6.60 -5.97 3.89
C VAL A 78 7.94 -5.46 4.44
N GLU A 79 8.47 -4.35 3.90
CA GLU A 79 9.74 -3.75 4.31
C GLU A 79 9.54 -2.68 5.40
N TYR A 80 8.49 -1.87 5.29
CA TYR A 80 8.27 -0.71 6.17
C TYR A 80 7.16 -0.91 7.22
N ALA A 81 6.11 -1.66 6.89
CA ALA A 81 4.93 -1.85 7.75
C ALA A 81 4.34 -3.27 7.66
N PRO A 82 5.06 -4.32 8.09
CA PRO A 82 4.56 -5.70 8.03
C PRO A 82 3.19 -5.92 8.67
N TRP A 83 2.90 -5.22 9.75
CA TRP A 83 1.61 -5.28 10.47
C TRP A 83 0.41 -4.83 9.61
N LEU A 84 0.64 -4.10 8.51
CA LEU A 84 -0.38 -3.62 7.58
C LEU A 84 -0.64 -4.61 6.42
N VAL A 85 0.18 -5.65 6.25
CA VAL A 85 0.02 -6.69 5.23
C VAL A 85 -1.40 -7.29 5.23
N PRO A 86 -1.99 -7.69 6.38
CA PRO A 86 -3.34 -8.25 6.39
C PRO A 86 -4.38 -7.30 5.77
N CYS A 87 -4.30 -6.00 6.09
CA CYS A 87 -5.21 -4.98 5.57
C CYS A 87 -5.10 -4.84 4.04
N LEU A 88 -3.87 -4.81 3.49
CA LEU A 88 -3.68 -4.73 2.05
C LEU A 88 -4.22 -5.97 1.33
N ILE A 89 -4.00 -7.17 1.88
CA ILE A 89 -4.51 -8.42 1.32
C ILE A 89 -6.04 -8.43 1.34
N GLU A 90 -6.66 -8.00 2.44
CA GLU A 90 -8.12 -7.83 2.54
C GLU A 90 -8.67 -6.81 1.55
N CYS A 91 -7.91 -5.75 1.27
CA CYS A 91 -8.22 -4.76 0.24
C CYS A 91 -7.98 -5.25 -1.20
N GLY A 92 -7.49 -6.48 -1.39
CA GLY A 92 -7.32 -7.11 -2.71
C GLY A 92 -5.91 -7.01 -3.30
N ALA A 93 -4.90 -6.72 -2.49
CA ALA A 93 -3.51 -6.80 -2.90
C ALA A 93 -3.14 -8.23 -3.31
N ASP A 94 -2.38 -8.37 -4.39
CA ASP A 94 -1.92 -9.65 -4.89
C ASP A 94 -0.47 -9.92 -4.42
N PRO A 95 -0.25 -10.91 -3.53
CA PRO A 95 1.07 -11.23 -3.00
C PRO A 95 1.96 -11.98 -3.99
N LEU A 96 1.47 -12.31 -5.18
CA LEU A 96 2.22 -13.08 -6.18
C LEU A 96 2.79 -12.22 -7.31
N ILE A 97 2.54 -10.91 -7.29
CA ILE A 97 3.14 -10.01 -8.28
C ILE A 97 4.63 -9.90 -7.97
N ALA A 98 5.47 -10.21 -8.95
CA ALA A 98 6.91 -10.02 -8.85
C ALA A 98 7.33 -8.62 -9.34
N ASP A 99 8.34 -8.07 -8.70
CA ASP A 99 9.05 -6.87 -9.13
C ASP A 99 9.91 -7.11 -10.39
N ASN A 100 10.72 -6.12 -10.78
CA ASN A 100 11.59 -6.24 -11.95
C ASN A 100 12.79 -7.17 -11.73
N GLU A 101 13.13 -7.50 -10.47
CA GLU A 101 14.14 -8.49 -10.11
C GLU A 101 13.57 -9.92 -10.06
N GLY A 102 12.25 -10.06 -10.21
CA GLY A 102 11.55 -11.34 -10.13
C GLY A 102 11.22 -11.76 -8.70
N LYS A 103 11.36 -10.86 -7.72
CA LYS A 103 11.05 -11.11 -6.31
C LYS A 103 9.59 -10.77 -6.04
N ILE A 104 8.90 -11.65 -5.34
CA ILE A 104 7.56 -11.36 -4.79
C ILE A 104 7.70 -10.70 -3.40
N PRO A 105 6.65 -10.06 -2.86
CA PRO A 105 6.69 -9.48 -1.50
C PRO A 105 7.18 -10.47 -0.43
N PHE A 106 6.85 -11.76 -0.56
CA PHE A 106 7.35 -12.79 0.37
C PHE A 106 8.88 -12.94 0.33
N ASP A 107 9.53 -12.77 -0.82
CA ASP A 107 10.99 -12.90 -0.95
C ASP A 107 11.72 -11.73 -0.29
N LEU A 108 11.04 -10.60 -0.12
CA LEU A 108 11.54 -9.42 0.58
C LEU A 108 11.21 -9.42 2.07
N TYR A 109 10.34 -10.33 2.51
CA TYR A 109 9.88 -10.40 3.89
C TYR A 109 10.94 -11.06 4.79
N THR A 110 11.48 -10.31 5.74
CA THR A 110 12.59 -10.75 6.62
C THR A 110 12.17 -11.07 8.05
N GLU A 111 10.92 -10.84 8.40
CA GLU A 111 10.41 -11.06 9.77
C GLU A 111 9.89 -12.49 9.96
N ASP A 112 9.86 -12.97 11.20
CA ASP A 112 9.46 -14.34 11.55
C ASP A 112 7.95 -14.48 11.91
N ASP A 113 7.07 -13.58 11.45
CA ASP A 113 5.63 -13.73 11.69
C ASP A 113 5.03 -14.76 10.73
N GLU A 114 4.82 -15.97 11.25
CA GLU A 114 4.22 -17.09 10.52
C GLU A 114 2.84 -16.74 9.90
N SER A 115 2.09 -15.85 10.54
CA SER A 115 0.78 -15.41 10.05
C SER A 115 0.92 -14.59 8.77
N ILE A 116 1.83 -13.62 8.77
CA ILE A 116 2.11 -12.77 7.60
C ILE A 116 2.77 -13.59 6.50
N ALA A 117 3.74 -14.44 6.84
CA ALA A 117 4.37 -15.36 5.91
C ALA A 117 3.34 -16.26 5.20
N LYS A 118 2.33 -16.74 5.93
CA LYS A 118 1.23 -17.52 5.36
C LYS A 118 0.33 -16.70 4.44
N LEU A 119 0.01 -15.46 4.78
CA LEU A 119 -0.78 -14.57 3.92
C LEU A 119 -0.05 -14.25 2.60
N LEU A 120 1.26 -14.03 2.66
CA LEU A 120 2.08 -13.73 1.49
C LEU A 120 2.34 -14.98 0.61
N SER A 121 2.45 -16.17 1.21
CA SER A 121 2.59 -17.42 0.47
C SER A 121 1.26 -18.03 0.01
N ALA A 122 0.12 -17.53 0.52
CA ALA A 122 -1.19 -18.03 0.15
C ALA A 122 -1.49 -17.70 -1.31
N ARG A 123 -1.47 -18.73 -2.17
CA ARG A 123 -2.21 -18.70 -3.43
C ARG A 123 -3.65 -18.34 -3.11
N LYS A 124 -4.25 -17.39 -3.85
CA LYS A 124 -5.71 -17.23 -3.92
C LYS A 124 -6.35 -18.60 -4.09
N SER A 125 -6.76 -19.18 -2.98
CA SER A 125 -7.51 -20.43 -2.89
C SER A 125 -8.98 -20.04 -2.86
N ASN A 126 -9.41 -19.20 -3.79
CA ASN A 126 -10.79 -18.80 -3.92
C ASN A 126 -11.28 -19.29 -5.28
N GLN A 127 -11.89 -20.47 -5.13
CA GLN A 127 -12.87 -21.13 -5.99
C GLN A 127 -13.98 -20.18 -6.47
#